data_AF-A0AAW0KCP7-F1
#
_entry.id   AF-A0AAW0KCP7-F1
#
_cell.length_a   1.000
_cell.length_b   1.000
_cell.length_c   1.000
_cell.angle_alpha   90.00
_cell.angle_beta   90.00
_cell.angle_gamma   90.00
#
_symmetry.space_group_name_H-M   'P 1'
#
loop_
_entity.id
_entity.type
_entity.pdbx_description
1 polymer ?
#
loop_
_entity_poly.entity_id
_entity_poly.type
_entity_poly.pdbx_seq_one_letter_code
_entity_poly.pdbx_strand_id
1 'polypeptide(L)'
;MDVDAPPGFDALGDPNPPPPSPSSANPSHLNLNTNWTWSSRMIFVEQLHANSYFPHKYDNEFPIQSLRAVLLRIMAIRAPRSFQGALWLPCLVLLLFFITFTYASPPWRPRLGALRGYKRAKNSVYNPSLVASDSNKNYQTFYYDQTLDHFNYQPVSYTTYRERYVVNFKHWRGAKVAAPIFAYLGEESSLDEDIGSIGFMMDNVRRFGALELYIEHRFYGQSIPHGFTREEALENATIRGYFNSAQAIADYAEIIINLKKNLSADSSPVIVVGGSYSGMLAAWFRLKYPHIAMGAVASSAPILYFEDLVPQDSYPVVVTKDFQIDRVAAKPNGLSELSKKFKLCRGIDGGANGTDILGRIFSGIVAYHGENRKCYDFGDFFSSETLDGWDWQTCSDLVIPIGNGPNDTMFPASPFVYKEYRDYCVSKFGVEPRPHWMTTNFGVHHIKRVLHKFGSNIIFSNGLRDPYRSHCLDIVPARSDDPEWLINQRKKQVKIMKQWFHKYYVDLRKFT
;
A
#
# COMPACT_ATOMS: atom_id res chain seq x y z
N MET A 1 -6.59 60.80 28.23
CA MET A 1 -6.08 60.55 26.86
C MET A 1 -6.94 59.46 26.30
N ASP A 2 -8.09 59.89 25.78
CA ASP A 2 -8.94 59.12 24.88
C ASP A 2 -8.17 58.77 23.60
N VAL A 3 -8.55 57.68 22.92
CA VAL A 3 -9.25 57.70 21.62
C VAL A 3 -9.18 56.29 21.00
N ASP A 4 -10.35 55.63 21.04
CA ASP A 4 -11.07 54.85 20.02
C ASP A 4 -10.65 53.47 19.49
N ALA A 5 -11.64 52.57 19.58
CA ALA A 5 -12.08 51.64 18.54
C ALA A 5 -13.37 52.20 17.88
N PRO A 6 -14.03 51.50 16.93
CA PRO A 6 -13.69 51.10 15.55
C PRO A 6 -14.65 51.80 14.53
N PRO A 7 -14.81 51.38 13.26
CA PRO A 7 -16.03 50.62 12.92
C PRO A 7 -15.91 49.61 11.75
N GLY A 8 -16.84 48.66 11.67
CA GLY A 8 -17.08 47.84 10.47
C GLY A 8 -18.02 48.53 9.48
N PHE A 9 -18.09 48.06 8.23
CA PHE A 9 -19.23 48.25 7.32
C PHE A 9 -19.16 47.32 6.09
N ASP A 10 -20.27 46.59 5.89
CA ASP A 10 -20.99 46.14 4.69
C ASP A 10 -20.40 45.35 3.51
N ALA A 11 -21.18 44.33 3.15
CA ALA A 11 -21.19 43.61 1.89
C ALA A 11 -22.10 44.31 0.86
N LEU A 12 -21.64 44.44 -0.38
CA LEU A 12 -22.43 44.51 -1.63
C LEU A 12 -21.49 44.13 -2.80
N GLY A 13 -21.94 43.22 -3.66
CA GLY A 13 -21.13 42.56 -4.68
C GLY A 13 -21.07 43.25 -6.05
N ASP A 14 -20.19 42.75 -6.91
CA ASP A 14 -20.46 42.36 -8.31
C ASP A 14 -19.23 41.58 -8.90
N PRO A 15 -19.28 40.99 -10.11
CA PRO A 15 -19.00 39.57 -10.32
C PRO A 15 -17.58 39.23 -10.80
N ASN A 16 -17.20 37.98 -10.57
CA ASN A 16 -15.92 37.36 -10.95
C ASN A 16 -15.59 37.53 -12.45
N PRO A 17 -14.35 37.91 -12.81
CA PRO A 17 -13.86 37.75 -14.17
C PRO A 17 -13.62 36.25 -14.49
N PRO A 18 -13.81 35.81 -15.75
CA PRO A 18 -13.67 34.41 -16.13
C PRO A 18 -12.20 33.93 -16.02
N PRO A 19 -11.97 32.63 -15.75
CA PRO A 19 -10.62 32.08 -15.64
C PRO A 19 -9.90 32.08 -17.00
N PRO A 20 -8.57 32.34 -17.03
CA PRO A 20 -7.81 32.29 -18.26
C PRO A 20 -7.73 30.85 -18.80
N SER A 21 -7.95 30.71 -20.11
CA SER A 21 -7.83 29.48 -20.89
C SER A 21 -6.41 28.88 -20.82
N PRO A 22 -6.24 27.55 -20.85
CA PRO A 22 -4.95 26.90 -20.67
C PRO A 22 -4.04 27.13 -21.88
N SER A 23 -2.93 27.84 -21.68
CA SER A 23 -1.85 27.93 -22.65
C SER A 23 -1.13 26.58 -22.75
N SER A 24 -1.03 26.07 -23.98
CA SER A 24 -0.24 24.91 -24.38
C SER A 24 1.23 25.05 -23.97
N ALA A 25 1.63 24.37 -22.89
CA ALA A 25 3.02 24.10 -22.59
C ALA A 25 3.29 22.62 -22.89
N ASN A 26 4.14 22.39 -23.89
CA ASN A 26 4.67 21.06 -24.24
C ASN A 26 5.23 20.35 -22.99
N PRO A 27 4.91 19.07 -22.73
CA PRO A 27 5.58 18.32 -21.68
C PRO A 27 7.01 18.01 -22.15
N SER A 28 7.96 18.79 -21.67
CA SER A 28 9.38 18.44 -21.73
C SER A 28 9.58 17.14 -20.96
N HIS A 29 10.08 16.10 -21.66
CA HIS A 29 10.52 14.83 -21.09
C HIS A 29 11.38 15.05 -19.84
N LEU A 30 10.79 14.84 -18.66
CA LEU A 30 11.50 14.79 -17.39
C LEU A 30 12.12 13.40 -17.25
N ASN A 31 13.42 13.35 -17.54
CA ASN A 31 14.28 12.18 -17.39
C ASN A 31 14.33 11.78 -15.90
N LEU A 32 13.82 10.58 -15.56
CA LEU A 32 13.67 10.04 -14.18
C LEU A 32 15.01 9.64 -13.50
N ASN A 33 16.14 10.17 -13.98
CA ASN A 33 17.50 9.95 -13.44
C ASN A 33 18.04 11.22 -12.75
N THR A 34 17.23 11.90 -11.95
CA THR A 34 17.72 13.05 -11.17
C THR A 34 18.33 12.58 -9.84
N ASN A 35 19.64 12.79 -9.68
CA ASN A 35 20.31 12.70 -8.39
C ASN A 35 19.70 13.72 -7.42
N TRP A 36 18.90 13.23 -6.47
CA TRP A 36 18.25 14.05 -5.45
C TRP A 36 19.20 14.34 -4.28
N THR A 37 19.62 15.59 -4.11
CA THR A 37 20.34 16.02 -2.90
C THR A 37 19.33 16.43 -1.82
N TRP A 38 19.10 15.56 -0.84
CA TRP A 38 18.22 15.82 0.30
C TRP A 38 18.99 16.34 1.52
N SER A 39 18.29 17.07 2.40
CA SER A 39 18.78 17.55 3.69
C SER A 39 19.40 16.42 4.53
N SER A 40 20.47 16.72 5.26
CA SER A 40 21.26 15.83 6.11
C SER A 40 20.50 15.18 7.29
N ARG A 41 19.18 15.38 7.39
CA ARG A 41 18.30 14.85 8.45
C ARG A 41 17.35 13.74 8.00
N MET A 42 17.38 13.38 6.70
CA MET A 42 16.58 12.32 6.11
C MET A 42 17.44 11.41 5.26
N ILE A 43 17.15 10.11 5.31
CA ILE A 43 17.97 9.13 4.60
C ILE A 43 17.04 8.25 3.78
N PHE A 44 17.06 8.50 2.47
CA PHE A 44 16.60 7.52 1.51
C PHE A 44 17.67 6.43 1.40
N VAL A 45 17.23 5.18 1.55
CA VAL A 45 18.07 4.03 1.24
C VAL A 45 17.56 3.47 -0.09
N GLU A 46 18.09 4.01 -1.18
CA GLU A 46 17.87 3.49 -2.53
C GLU A 46 18.97 2.49 -2.93
N GLN A 47 18.63 1.59 -3.85
CA GLN A 47 19.55 0.64 -4.46
C GLN A 47 20.68 1.38 -5.20
N LEU A 48 21.94 1.09 -4.86
CA LEU A 48 23.10 1.63 -5.58
C LEU A 48 23.29 0.88 -6.91
N HIS A 49 23.44 1.63 -8.01
CA HIS A 49 23.84 1.09 -9.31
C HIS A 49 25.24 0.47 -9.24
N ALA A 50 25.39 -0.77 -9.69
CA ALA A 50 26.67 -1.24 -10.22
C ALA A 50 26.80 -0.69 -11.64
N ASN A 51 27.66 0.33 -11.81
CA ASN A 51 28.02 0.87 -13.12
C ASN A 51 28.62 -0.23 -14.00
N SER A 52 27.98 -0.51 -15.13
CA SER A 52 28.66 -1.04 -16.31
C SER A 52 28.29 -0.15 -17.50
N TYR A 53 29.23 0.70 -17.87
CA TYR A 53 29.29 1.48 -19.10
C TYR A 53 29.26 0.56 -20.31
N PHE A 54 28.37 0.79 -21.29
CA PHE A 54 28.68 0.58 -22.72
C PHE A 54 27.77 1.49 -23.61
N PRO A 55 28.31 2.15 -24.66
CA PRO A 55 27.61 3.14 -25.47
C PRO A 55 27.01 2.58 -26.78
N HIS A 56 26.21 3.44 -27.45
CA HIS A 56 25.75 3.41 -28.85
C HIS A 56 24.53 2.51 -29.20
N LYS A 57 23.42 3.08 -29.71
CA LYS A 57 23.12 3.70 -31.04
C LYS A 57 22.49 2.64 -31.94
N TYR A 58 21.21 2.76 -32.29
CA TYR A 58 20.63 2.38 -33.60
C TYR A 58 19.16 2.82 -33.67
N ASP A 59 18.91 3.73 -34.61
CA ASP A 59 17.62 3.92 -35.27
C ASP A 59 17.20 2.63 -35.96
N ASN A 60 15.92 2.27 -35.87
CA ASN A 60 15.15 1.63 -36.94
C ASN A 60 13.67 1.57 -36.53
N GLU A 61 12.89 2.43 -37.18
CA GLU A 61 11.43 2.37 -37.24
C GLU A 61 10.98 1.06 -37.89
N PHE A 62 10.03 0.36 -37.27
CA PHE A 62 9.23 -0.68 -37.92
C PHE A 62 7.76 -0.22 -37.95
N PRO A 63 7.11 -0.06 -39.13
CA PRO A 63 5.74 0.41 -39.19
C PRO A 63 4.73 -0.71 -38.87
N ILE A 64 3.90 -0.48 -37.85
CA ILE A 64 2.70 -1.28 -37.57
C ILE A 64 1.61 -0.88 -38.58
N GLN A 65 1.55 -1.56 -39.72
CA GLN A 65 0.44 -1.42 -40.69
C GLN A 65 -0.19 -2.75 -41.16
N SER A 66 0.13 -3.90 -40.56
CA SER A 66 -0.29 -5.20 -41.14
C SER A 66 -1.48 -5.93 -40.50
N LEU A 67 -2.17 -5.39 -39.48
CA LEU A 67 -3.41 -6.03 -38.95
C LEU A 67 -4.73 -5.48 -39.51
N ARG A 68 -4.77 -4.22 -39.98
CA ARG A 68 -5.99 -3.66 -40.62
C ARG A 68 -6.26 -4.26 -42.01
N ALA A 69 -5.22 -4.66 -42.74
CA ALA A 69 -5.34 -5.24 -44.09
C ALA A 69 -5.84 -6.69 -44.08
N VAL A 70 -5.62 -7.44 -42.99
CA VAL A 70 -6.07 -8.83 -42.87
C VAL A 70 -7.55 -8.90 -42.48
N LEU A 71 -8.02 -8.01 -41.60
CA LEU A 71 -9.43 -7.95 -41.20
C LEU A 71 -10.36 -7.47 -42.34
N LEU A 72 -9.91 -6.56 -43.20
CA LEU A 72 -10.71 -6.08 -44.33
C LEU A 72 -10.82 -7.09 -45.49
N ARG A 73 -9.94 -8.11 -45.57
CA ARG A 73 -10.05 -9.17 -46.58
C ARG A 73 -10.99 -10.33 -46.20
N ILE A 74 -11.29 -10.51 -44.90
CA ILE A 74 -12.19 -11.58 -44.44
C ILE A 74 -13.67 -11.19 -44.64
N MET A 75 -14.00 -9.89 -44.70
CA MET A 75 -15.38 -9.42 -44.92
C MET A 75 -15.83 -9.39 -46.40
N ALA A 76 -14.99 -9.84 -47.34
CA ALA A 76 -15.28 -9.77 -48.78
C ALA A 76 -15.66 -11.12 -49.43
N ILE A 77 -16.23 -12.06 -48.66
CA ILE A 77 -16.81 -13.29 -49.23
C ILE A 77 -18.33 -13.08 -49.41
N ARG A 78 -18.70 -12.92 -50.67
CA ARG A 78 -20.07 -12.73 -51.16
C ARG A 78 -20.91 -14.00 -50.89
N ALA A 79 -21.86 -13.93 -49.96
CA ALA A 79 -22.89 -14.97 -49.78
C ALA A 79 -24.16 -14.63 -50.60
N PRO A 80 -24.86 -15.62 -51.19
CA PRO A 80 -26.05 -15.40 -52.01
C PRO A 80 -27.30 -15.00 -51.20
N ARG A 81 -28.19 -14.24 -51.86
CA ARG A 81 -29.28 -13.40 -51.33
C ARG A 81 -30.52 -14.12 -50.73
N SER A 82 -30.42 -15.34 -50.23
CA SER A 82 -31.61 -16.06 -49.71
C SER A 82 -31.56 -16.48 -48.23
N PHE A 83 -30.65 -15.92 -47.41
CA PHE A 83 -30.53 -16.31 -45.99
C PHE A 83 -30.30 -15.13 -45.02
N GLN A 84 -30.83 -13.94 -45.32
CA GLN A 84 -30.58 -12.73 -44.50
C GLN A 84 -31.57 -12.49 -43.33
N GLY A 85 -32.58 -13.35 -43.12
CA GLY A 85 -33.58 -13.13 -42.06
C GLY A 85 -33.31 -13.79 -40.71
N ALA A 86 -32.57 -14.91 -40.65
CA ALA A 86 -32.57 -15.80 -39.47
C ALA A 86 -31.30 -15.75 -38.60
N LEU A 87 -30.23 -15.07 -39.04
CA LEU A 87 -28.94 -15.01 -38.34
C LEU A 87 -28.67 -13.68 -37.60
N TRP A 88 -29.51 -12.67 -37.82
CA TRP A 88 -29.31 -11.34 -37.24
C TRP A 88 -29.73 -11.26 -35.77
N LEU A 89 -30.82 -11.94 -35.38
CA LEU A 89 -31.29 -11.97 -33.99
C LEU A 89 -30.27 -12.54 -32.99
N PRO A 90 -29.67 -13.73 -33.22
CA PRO A 90 -28.70 -14.29 -32.27
C PRO A 90 -27.39 -13.47 -32.21
N CYS A 91 -26.96 -12.86 -33.33
CA CYS A 91 -25.79 -11.98 -33.33
C CYS A 91 -26.06 -10.68 -32.58
N LEU A 92 -27.27 -10.10 -32.69
CA LEU A 92 -27.66 -8.89 -31.97
C LEU A 92 -27.82 -9.14 -30.46
N VAL A 93 -28.33 -10.32 -30.07
CA VAL A 93 -28.41 -10.75 -28.66
C VAL A 93 -27.03 -11.00 -28.07
N LEU A 94 -26.11 -11.61 -28.81
CA LEU A 94 -24.71 -11.75 -28.40
C LEU A 94 -24.02 -10.38 -28.26
N LEU A 95 -24.25 -9.45 -29.19
CA LEU A 95 -23.72 -8.08 -29.11
C LEU A 95 -24.28 -7.31 -27.91
N LEU A 96 -25.57 -7.47 -27.60
CA LEU A 96 -26.20 -6.89 -26.40
C LEU A 96 -25.68 -7.54 -25.11
N PHE A 97 -25.39 -8.85 -25.10
CA PHE A 97 -24.73 -9.53 -23.98
C PHE A 97 -23.27 -9.07 -23.78
N PHE A 98 -22.54 -8.78 -24.85
CA PHE A 98 -21.19 -8.22 -24.76
C PHE A 98 -21.20 -6.76 -24.26
N ILE A 99 -22.22 -5.97 -24.62
CA ILE A 99 -22.38 -4.59 -24.13
C ILE A 99 -22.78 -4.56 -22.65
N THR A 100 -23.56 -5.53 -22.15
CA THR A 100 -23.89 -5.61 -20.72
C THR A 100 -22.75 -6.16 -19.86
N PHE A 101 -21.87 -7.00 -20.41
CA PHE A 101 -20.68 -7.49 -19.69
C PHE A 101 -19.55 -6.46 -19.55
N THR A 102 -19.51 -5.41 -20.39
CA THR A 102 -18.51 -4.34 -20.28
C THR A 102 -18.80 -3.30 -19.19
N TYR A 103 -19.96 -3.36 -18.52
CA TYR A 103 -20.38 -2.35 -17.54
C TYR A 103 -20.29 -2.78 -16.05
N ALA A 104 -19.75 -3.96 -15.75
CA ALA A 104 -19.70 -4.46 -14.37
C ALA A 104 -18.32 -5.02 -13.95
N SER A 105 -17.23 -4.51 -14.52
CA SER A 105 -15.92 -4.69 -13.91
C SER A 105 -15.66 -3.48 -13.01
N PRO A 106 -15.55 -3.64 -11.67
CA PRO A 106 -15.09 -2.54 -10.83
C PRO A 106 -13.72 -2.06 -11.33
N PRO A 107 -13.41 -0.76 -11.23
CA PRO A 107 -12.10 -0.25 -11.62
C PRO A 107 -11.01 -1.06 -10.90
N TRP A 108 -10.07 -1.62 -11.67
CA TRP A 108 -8.99 -2.42 -11.12
C TRP A 108 -8.13 -1.54 -10.21
N ARG A 109 -8.25 -1.74 -8.89
CA ARG A 109 -7.49 -1.02 -7.87
C ARG A 109 -6.23 -1.82 -7.54
N PRO A 110 -5.03 -1.38 -7.94
CA PRO A 110 -3.82 -2.06 -7.53
C PRO A 110 -3.65 -1.88 -6.01
N ARG A 111 -3.26 -2.95 -5.30
CA ARG A 111 -3.26 -2.98 -3.83
C ARG A 111 -1.90 -2.67 -3.23
N LEU A 112 -1.91 -2.03 -2.08
CA LEU A 112 -0.71 -1.68 -1.35
C LEU A 112 -0.13 -2.87 -0.57
N GLY A 113 -0.93 -3.78 -0.02
CA GLY A 113 -0.46 -4.92 0.76
C GLY A 113 0.81 -5.62 0.25
N ALA A 114 1.75 -5.86 1.18
CA ALA A 114 2.98 -6.59 0.88
C ALA A 114 2.62 -8.02 0.45
N LEU A 115 3.08 -8.45 -0.73
CA LEU A 115 2.98 -9.86 -1.17
C LEU A 115 3.81 -10.73 -0.21
N ARG A 116 3.16 -11.28 0.82
CA ARG A 116 3.79 -12.21 1.75
C ARG A 116 3.68 -13.63 1.23
N GLY A 117 4.78 -14.37 1.37
CA GLY A 117 4.82 -15.80 1.05
C GLY A 117 3.81 -16.55 1.92
N TYR A 118 2.77 -17.06 1.27
CA TYR A 118 1.70 -17.84 1.88
C TYR A 118 2.26 -19.06 2.62
N LYS A 119 2.15 -19.07 3.95
CA LYS A 119 2.21 -20.30 4.74
C LYS A 119 0.77 -20.72 5.05
N ARG A 120 0.26 -21.62 4.22
CA ARG A 120 -0.90 -22.51 4.43
C ARG A 120 -1.69 -22.27 5.73
N ALA A 121 -2.66 -21.37 5.69
CA ALA A 121 -3.78 -21.43 6.62
C ALA A 121 -4.60 -22.68 6.27
N LYS A 122 -4.57 -23.71 7.12
CA LYS A 122 -5.58 -24.77 7.05
C LYS A 122 -6.91 -24.11 7.35
N ASN A 123 -7.89 -24.25 6.46
CA ASN A 123 -9.29 -23.90 6.66
C ASN A 123 -9.73 -24.24 8.09
N SER A 124 -9.79 -23.24 8.97
CA SER A 124 -10.44 -23.36 10.26
C SER A 124 -11.88 -22.95 10.06
N VAL A 125 -12.75 -23.94 9.89
CA VAL A 125 -14.18 -23.80 10.12
C VAL A 125 -14.34 -23.20 11.52
N TYR A 126 -14.97 -22.02 11.59
CA TYR A 126 -15.24 -21.32 12.83
C TYR A 126 -16.11 -22.20 13.73
N ASN A 127 -15.49 -22.79 14.75
CA ASN A 127 -16.17 -23.50 15.82
C ASN A 127 -15.88 -22.73 17.11
N PRO A 128 -16.86 -22.03 17.71
CA PRO A 128 -16.65 -21.08 18.80
C PRO A 128 -16.47 -21.76 20.17
N SER A 129 -15.75 -22.88 20.23
CA SER A 129 -15.53 -23.61 21.48
C SER A 129 -14.20 -24.35 21.44
N LEU A 130 -13.31 -23.95 22.36
CA LEU A 130 -12.09 -24.65 22.76
C LEU A 130 -10.97 -24.71 21.69
N VAL A 131 -9.97 -23.85 21.85
CA VAL A 131 -8.66 -24.20 22.43
C VAL A 131 -7.68 -23.09 22.02
N ALA A 132 -7.16 -22.41 23.04
CA ALA A 132 -5.89 -21.69 22.95
C ALA A 132 -4.82 -22.65 22.42
N SER A 133 -4.61 -22.64 21.11
CA SER A 133 -3.65 -23.48 20.42
C SER A 133 -2.27 -22.79 20.46
N ASP A 134 -1.60 -22.91 21.60
CA ASP A 134 -0.14 -22.87 21.79
C ASP A 134 0.68 -21.89 20.91
N SER A 135 0.26 -20.62 20.83
CA SER A 135 0.97 -19.61 20.03
C SER A 135 2.12 -18.99 20.83
N ASN A 136 3.26 -19.69 20.89
CA ASN A 136 4.58 -19.11 21.20
C ASN A 136 4.60 -18.21 22.46
N LYS A 137 4.76 -18.82 23.66
CA LYS A 137 4.71 -18.25 25.05
C LYS A 137 5.24 -16.81 25.30
N ASN A 138 5.91 -16.18 24.34
CA ASN A 138 6.51 -14.86 24.40
C ASN A 138 5.59 -13.72 23.92
N TYR A 139 4.58 -14.00 23.08
CA TYR A 139 3.63 -12.98 22.60
C TYR A 139 2.39 -12.95 23.48
N GLN A 140 2.07 -11.77 24.02
CA GLN A 140 0.93 -11.54 24.90
C GLN A 140 -0.02 -10.58 24.23
N THR A 141 -1.28 -10.99 24.08
CA THR A 141 -2.35 -10.18 23.51
C THR A 141 -3.03 -9.38 24.61
N PHE A 142 -3.21 -8.10 24.33
CA PHE A 142 -3.90 -7.14 25.18
C PHE A 142 -4.94 -6.39 24.35
N TYR A 143 -5.80 -5.66 25.04
CA TYR A 143 -6.77 -4.77 24.42
C TYR A 143 -6.80 -3.47 25.19
N TYR A 144 -6.86 -2.37 24.45
CA TYR A 144 -7.00 -1.02 24.99
C TYR A 144 -8.45 -0.56 24.76
N ASP A 145 -9.03 0.11 25.75
CA ASP A 145 -10.35 0.75 25.61
C ASP A 145 -10.16 2.06 24.86
N GLN A 146 -10.18 1.98 23.54
CA GLN A 146 -9.86 3.05 22.62
C GLN A 146 -11.04 3.99 22.41
N THR A 147 -10.80 5.30 22.38
CA THR A 147 -11.81 6.30 22.04
C THR A 147 -12.26 6.12 20.59
N LEU A 148 -13.58 6.03 20.34
CA LEU A 148 -14.11 5.82 19.00
C LEU A 148 -13.78 7.01 18.09
N ASP A 149 -13.90 8.23 18.61
CA ASP A 149 -13.68 9.47 17.86
C ASP A 149 -12.76 10.45 18.60
N HIS A 150 -11.53 10.59 18.11
CA HIS A 150 -10.51 11.49 18.66
C HIS A 150 -10.70 12.96 18.31
N PHE A 151 -11.58 13.29 17.36
CA PHE A 151 -11.62 14.62 16.73
C PHE A 151 -12.94 15.37 16.94
N ASN A 152 -13.82 14.84 17.78
CA ASN A 152 -15.08 15.49 18.14
C ASN A 152 -15.36 15.30 19.64
N TYR A 153 -16.21 16.18 20.20
CA TYR A 153 -16.51 16.25 21.63
C TYR A 153 -17.98 15.93 21.92
N GLN A 154 -18.73 15.38 20.95
CA GLN A 154 -20.10 14.95 21.18
C GLN A 154 -20.12 13.78 22.18
N PRO A 155 -21.22 13.57 22.94
CA PRO A 155 -21.31 12.46 23.89
C PRO A 155 -20.99 11.09 23.27
N VAL A 156 -21.36 10.87 22.01
CA VAL A 156 -21.04 9.66 21.26
C VAL A 156 -19.54 9.49 20.96
N SER A 157 -18.79 10.58 20.88
CA SER A 157 -17.35 10.55 20.59
C SER A 157 -16.52 9.91 21.71
N TYR A 158 -17.01 9.97 22.96
CA TYR A 158 -16.38 9.34 24.12
C TYR A 158 -16.73 7.85 24.28
N THR A 159 -17.53 7.28 23.37
CA THR A 159 -17.73 5.83 23.35
C THR A 159 -16.41 5.13 23.05
N THR A 160 -16.19 3.97 23.65
CA THR A 160 -14.94 3.22 23.47
C THR A 160 -15.17 1.87 22.83
N TYR A 161 -14.11 1.31 22.24
CA TYR A 161 -14.08 -0.05 21.73
C TYR A 161 -12.76 -0.74 22.09
N ARG A 162 -12.72 -2.07 21.99
CA ARG A 162 -11.55 -2.87 22.35
C ARG A 162 -10.60 -2.96 21.16
N GLU A 163 -9.54 -2.17 21.17
CA GLU A 163 -8.50 -2.23 20.14
C GLU A 163 -7.39 -3.19 20.58
N ARG A 164 -7.08 -4.17 19.73
CA ARG A 164 -6.12 -5.23 20.02
C ARG A 164 -4.69 -4.73 19.81
N TYR A 165 -3.81 -5.08 20.74
CA TYR A 165 -2.37 -4.93 20.56
C TYR A 165 -1.64 -6.14 21.15
N VAL A 166 -0.47 -6.44 20.62
CA VAL A 166 0.33 -7.60 21.01
C VAL A 166 1.73 -7.16 21.40
N VAL A 167 2.21 -7.66 22.54
CA VAL A 167 3.51 -7.31 23.09
C VAL A 167 4.35 -8.56 23.27
N ASN A 168 5.64 -8.47 22.95
CA ASN A 168 6.62 -9.49 23.28
C ASN A 168 7.78 -8.91 24.10
N PHE A 169 7.87 -9.39 25.34
CA PHE A 169 8.82 -8.93 26.35
C PHE A 169 10.17 -9.67 26.32
N LYS A 170 10.29 -10.74 25.52
CA LYS A 170 11.42 -11.71 25.59
C LYS A 170 12.81 -11.08 25.57
N HIS A 171 12.99 -9.99 24.82
CA HIS A 171 14.29 -9.32 24.65
C HIS A 171 14.33 -7.92 25.27
N TRP A 172 13.25 -7.47 25.92
CA TRP A 172 13.19 -6.13 26.45
C TRP A 172 14.06 -5.99 27.71
N ARG A 173 14.98 -5.04 27.69
CA ARG A 173 15.89 -4.77 28.83
C ARG A 173 15.25 -3.98 29.97
N GLY A 174 13.99 -3.59 29.81
CA GLY A 174 13.20 -2.93 30.85
C GLY A 174 13.34 -1.41 30.88
N ALA A 175 12.40 -0.78 31.58
CA ALA A 175 12.27 0.67 31.65
C ALA A 175 13.45 1.37 32.36
N LYS A 176 14.10 0.72 33.32
CA LYS A 176 15.21 1.30 34.11
C LYS A 176 16.39 1.76 33.27
N VAL A 177 16.62 1.12 32.12
CA VAL A 177 17.67 1.49 31.17
C VAL A 177 17.13 2.23 29.95
N ALA A 178 15.88 2.71 30.03
CA ALA A 178 15.14 3.34 28.95
C ALA A 178 15.22 2.50 27.66
N ALA A 179 15.01 1.18 27.77
CA ALA A 179 15.12 0.26 26.65
C ALA A 179 14.11 0.60 25.55
N PRO A 180 14.50 0.63 24.25
CA PRO A 180 13.61 1.09 23.18
C PRO A 180 12.33 0.26 23.04
N ILE A 181 11.35 0.83 22.38
CA ILE A 181 10.14 0.14 21.92
C ILE A 181 10.13 0.20 20.40
N PHE A 182 9.99 -0.95 19.75
CA PHE A 182 9.67 -1.01 18.34
C PHE A 182 8.18 -1.31 18.21
N ALA A 183 7.47 -0.44 17.50
CA ALA A 183 6.03 -0.50 17.32
C ALA A 183 5.70 -0.69 15.84
N TYR A 184 5.17 -1.86 15.47
CA TYR A 184 4.56 -2.07 14.17
C TYR A 184 3.14 -1.52 14.19
N LEU A 185 2.84 -0.65 13.23
CA LEU A 185 1.52 -0.07 13.07
C LEU A 185 0.73 -0.96 12.11
N GLY A 186 -0.40 -1.53 12.54
CA GLY A 186 -1.20 -2.44 11.72
C GLY A 186 -1.62 -1.83 10.38
N GLU A 187 -1.74 -2.66 9.35
CA GLU A 187 -2.13 -2.25 8.01
C GLU A 187 -3.60 -2.62 7.72
N GLU A 188 -3.94 -2.86 6.45
CA GLU A 188 -5.27 -3.25 5.99
C GLU A 188 -5.65 -4.72 6.26
N SER A 189 -5.30 -5.27 7.43
CA SER A 189 -5.56 -6.68 7.78
C SER A 189 -5.50 -6.97 9.27
N SER A 190 -5.97 -8.16 9.68
CA SER A 190 -5.73 -8.71 11.02
C SER A 190 -4.23 -8.81 11.33
N LEU A 191 -3.85 -8.50 12.57
CA LEU A 191 -2.46 -8.66 13.04
C LEU A 191 -1.97 -10.12 13.07
N ASP A 192 -2.85 -11.11 12.92
CA ASP A 192 -2.48 -12.53 13.12
C ASP A 192 -1.36 -12.97 12.16
N GLU A 193 -1.31 -12.38 10.96
CA GLU A 193 -0.26 -12.64 9.98
C GLU A 193 0.99 -11.77 10.18
N ASP A 194 0.93 -10.70 10.97
CA ASP A 194 2.03 -9.78 11.28
C ASP A 194 2.90 -10.28 12.44
N ILE A 195 2.27 -10.88 13.45
CA ILE A 195 2.92 -11.23 14.71
C ILE A 195 4.01 -12.27 14.44
N GLY A 196 5.26 -11.87 14.66
CA GLY A 196 6.43 -12.74 14.44
C GLY A 196 6.74 -13.02 12.97
N SER A 197 6.15 -12.27 12.03
CA SER A 197 6.50 -12.31 10.60
C SER A 197 7.25 -11.06 10.14
N ILE A 198 7.15 -9.94 10.87
CA ILE A 198 7.92 -8.72 10.61
C ILE A 198 9.37 -8.92 11.09
N GLY A 199 10.18 -9.52 10.24
CA GLY A 199 11.58 -9.86 10.50
C GLY A 199 12.44 -8.70 11.00
N PHE A 200 12.21 -7.48 10.49
CA PHE A 200 12.93 -6.30 10.98
C PHE A 200 12.71 -6.05 12.47
N MET A 201 11.51 -6.31 12.99
CA MET A 201 11.23 -6.20 14.41
C MET A 201 12.04 -7.24 15.16
N MET A 202 11.88 -8.53 14.81
CA MET A 202 12.54 -9.66 15.47
C MET A 202 14.08 -9.55 15.50
N ASP A 203 14.69 -9.19 14.36
CA ASP A 203 16.14 -9.13 14.21
C ASP A 203 16.75 -7.97 15.00
N ASN A 204 15.99 -6.88 15.17
CA ASN A 204 16.48 -5.68 15.83
C ASN A 204 16.05 -5.58 17.30
N VAL A 205 14.94 -6.17 17.74
CA VAL A 205 14.58 -6.19 19.17
C VAL A 205 15.62 -6.91 20.00
N ARG A 206 16.22 -7.99 19.49
CA ARG A 206 17.38 -8.65 20.11
C ARG A 206 18.59 -7.72 20.18
N ARG A 207 18.89 -7.04 19.08
CA ARG A 207 20.07 -6.18 18.93
C ARG A 207 20.05 -4.96 19.85
N PHE A 208 18.87 -4.36 20.02
CA PHE A 208 18.69 -3.15 20.82
C PHE A 208 18.13 -3.45 22.22
N GLY A 209 17.81 -4.72 22.52
CA GLY A 209 17.10 -5.12 23.72
C GLY A 209 15.77 -4.39 23.87
N ALA A 210 15.06 -4.22 22.76
CA ALA A 210 13.84 -3.43 22.65
C ALA A 210 12.60 -4.27 22.96
N LEU A 211 11.52 -3.58 23.35
CA LEU A 211 10.18 -4.16 23.43
C LEU A 211 9.62 -4.28 22.03
N GLU A 212 8.96 -5.39 21.74
CA GLU A 212 8.25 -5.59 20.48
C GLU A 212 6.76 -5.34 20.71
N LEU A 213 6.19 -4.39 19.97
CA LEU A 213 4.78 -3.98 20.02
C LEU A 213 4.18 -4.07 18.62
N TYR A 214 3.01 -4.69 18.50
CA TYR A 214 2.16 -4.69 17.31
C TYR A 214 0.82 -4.09 17.70
N ILE A 215 0.30 -3.12 16.94
CA ILE A 215 -0.98 -2.47 17.22
C ILE A 215 -1.91 -2.70 16.04
N GLU A 216 -3.09 -3.27 16.28
CA GLU A 216 -4.02 -3.59 15.21
C GLU A 216 -4.68 -2.31 14.72
N HIS A 217 -4.93 -2.22 13.42
CA HIS A 217 -5.63 -1.08 12.87
C HIS A 217 -7.13 -1.18 13.20
N ARG A 218 -7.76 -0.08 13.62
CA ARG A 218 -9.22 -0.01 13.78
C ARG A 218 -9.95 -0.57 12.56
N PHE A 219 -11.07 -1.25 12.78
CA PHE A 219 -11.90 -1.91 11.76
C PHE A 219 -11.28 -3.14 11.07
N TYR A 220 -10.10 -3.58 11.50
CA TYR A 220 -9.48 -4.82 11.05
C TYR A 220 -9.26 -5.81 12.20
N GLY A 221 -9.23 -7.09 11.86
CA GLY A 221 -9.06 -8.23 12.77
C GLY A 221 -10.11 -8.24 13.86
N GLN A 222 -9.65 -8.08 15.10
CA GLN A 222 -10.49 -8.12 16.29
C GLN A 222 -10.83 -6.72 16.82
N SER A 223 -10.34 -5.67 16.14
CA SER A 223 -10.44 -4.28 16.58
C SER A 223 -11.64 -3.57 15.94
N ILE A 224 -12.82 -4.13 16.17
CA ILE A 224 -14.09 -3.64 15.63
C ILE A 224 -14.84 -2.82 16.72
N PRO A 225 -15.48 -1.69 16.37
CA PRO A 225 -16.33 -0.94 17.30
C PRO A 225 -17.35 -1.81 18.04
N HIS A 226 -17.57 -1.54 19.33
CA HIS A 226 -18.38 -2.39 20.20
C HIS A 226 -19.84 -2.51 19.72
N GLY A 227 -20.38 -3.74 19.78
CA GLY A 227 -21.76 -4.03 19.39
C GLY A 227 -21.98 -4.25 17.89
N PHE A 228 -20.91 -4.29 17.10
CA PHE A 228 -20.98 -4.56 15.67
C PHE A 228 -20.08 -5.75 15.30
N THR A 229 -20.56 -6.59 14.38
CA THR A 229 -19.68 -7.35 13.50
C THR A 229 -18.97 -6.41 12.53
N ARG A 230 -17.89 -6.88 11.89
CA ARG A 230 -17.18 -6.08 10.90
C ARG A 230 -18.11 -5.65 9.76
N GLU A 231 -18.92 -6.58 9.27
CA GLU A 231 -19.89 -6.35 8.21
C GLU A 231 -20.90 -5.27 8.62
N GLU A 232 -21.50 -5.37 9.80
CA GLU A 232 -22.45 -4.36 10.29
C GLU A 232 -21.79 -2.99 10.50
N ALA A 233 -20.56 -2.95 11.00
CA ALA A 233 -19.79 -1.71 11.16
C ALA A 233 -19.49 -1.06 9.80
N LEU A 234 -19.19 -1.87 8.78
CA LEU A 234 -18.95 -1.43 7.41
C LEU A 234 -20.23 -1.14 6.62
N GLU A 235 -21.41 -1.56 7.05
CA GLU A 235 -22.69 -1.16 6.45
C GLU A 235 -23.23 0.14 7.08
N ASN A 236 -23.02 0.33 8.37
CA ASN A 236 -23.48 1.49 9.12
C ASN A 236 -22.64 2.75 8.81
N ALA A 237 -23.23 3.72 8.10
CA ALA A 237 -22.55 4.93 7.66
C ALA A 237 -21.98 5.79 8.83
N THR A 238 -22.66 5.83 9.98
CA THR A 238 -22.21 6.59 11.15
C THR A 238 -20.95 5.96 11.74
N ILE A 239 -20.96 4.64 11.93
CA ILE A 239 -19.82 3.91 12.51
C ILE A 239 -18.65 3.87 11.52
N ARG A 240 -18.93 3.52 10.25
CA ARG A 240 -17.93 3.51 9.17
C ARG A 240 -17.21 4.85 9.02
N GLY A 241 -17.85 5.98 9.34
CA GLY A 241 -17.21 7.30 9.34
C GLY A 241 -15.96 7.42 10.23
N TYR A 242 -15.85 6.60 11.28
CA TYR A 242 -14.69 6.53 12.17
C TYR A 242 -13.53 5.69 11.60
N PHE A 243 -13.74 5.02 10.48
CA PHE A 243 -12.72 4.22 9.82
C PHE A 243 -11.90 5.07 8.85
N ASN A 244 -10.88 5.74 9.38
CA ASN A 244 -9.97 6.54 8.57
C ASN A 244 -8.56 6.60 9.18
N SER A 245 -7.59 7.00 8.36
CA SER A 245 -6.17 7.00 8.72
C SER A 245 -5.81 7.99 9.84
N ALA A 246 -6.52 9.12 9.95
CA ALA A 246 -6.26 10.11 11.00
C ALA A 246 -6.62 9.56 12.38
N GLN A 247 -7.76 8.87 12.47
CA GLN A 247 -8.19 8.24 13.71
C GLN A 247 -7.26 7.08 14.11
N ALA A 248 -6.85 6.25 13.15
CA ALA A 248 -5.93 5.14 13.41
C ALA A 248 -4.55 5.61 13.94
N ILE A 249 -4.01 6.72 13.43
CA ILE A 249 -2.74 7.25 13.95
C ILE A 249 -2.92 7.80 15.39
N ALA A 250 -4.06 8.39 15.70
CA ALA A 250 -4.39 8.80 17.08
C ALA A 250 -4.53 7.59 18.02
N ASP A 251 -5.13 6.50 17.54
CA ASP A 251 -5.22 5.25 18.28
C ASP A 251 -3.85 4.71 18.71
N TYR A 252 -2.94 4.61 17.74
CA TYR A 252 -1.57 4.18 17.98
C TYR A 252 -0.85 5.06 19.00
N ALA A 253 -1.13 6.36 18.99
CA ALA A 253 -0.54 7.31 19.93
C ALA A 253 -1.01 7.03 21.35
N GLU A 254 -2.32 6.83 21.56
CA GLU A 254 -2.87 6.51 22.88
C GLU A 254 -2.33 5.17 23.41
N ILE A 255 -2.31 4.12 22.57
CA ILE A 255 -1.80 2.80 22.97
C ILE A 255 -0.33 2.88 23.36
N ILE A 256 0.51 3.56 22.57
CA ILE A 256 1.94 3.71 22.90
C ILE A 256 2.13 4.48 24.20
N ILE A 257 1.39 5.57 24.41
CA ILE A 257 1.46 6.36 25.65
C ILE A 257 0.99 5.52 26.85
N ASN A 258 -0.14 4.83 26.74
CA ASN A 258 -0.70 4.01 27.80
C ASN A 258 0.26 2.87 28.17
N LEU A 259 0.80 2.16 27.17
CA LEU A 259 1.77 1.09 27.38
C LEU A 259 3.03 1.62 28.10
N LYS A 260 3.55 2.78 27.68
CA LYS A 260 4.71 3.39 28.34
C LYS A 260 4.42 3.70 29.80
N LYS A 261 3.27 4.27 30.13
CA LYS A 261 2.85 4.54 31.51
C LYS A 261 2.74 3.26 32.34
N ASN A 262 2.04 2.25 31.82
CA ASN A 262 1.84 0.97 32.51
C ASN A 262 3.17 0.25 32.81
N LEU A 263 4.17 0.43 31.96
CA LEU A 263 5.49 -0.16 32.10
C LEU A 263 6.51 0.75 32.83
N SER A 264 6.08 1.92 33.33
CA SER A 264 6.98 2.97 33.87
C SER A 264 8.12 3.34 32.91
N ALA A 265 7.84 3.28 31.62
CA ALA A 265 8.78 3.34 30.51
C ALA A 265 8.75 4.69 29.79
N ASP A 266 8.40 5.79 30.46
CA ASP A 266 8.22 7.13 29.87
C ASP A 266 9.45 7.63 29.08
N SER A 267 10.65 7.29 29.56
CA SER A 267 11.93 7.63 28.91
C SER A 267 12.33 6.66 27.79
N SER A 268 11.55 5.62 27.52
CA SER A 268 11.88 4.64 26.48
C SER A 268 11.62 5.25 25.09
N PRO A 269 12.64 5.29 24.20
CA PRO A 269 12.45 5.79 22.85
C PRO A 269 11.65 4.82 22.00
N VAL A 270 10.76 5.34 21.16
CA VAL A 270 9.91 4.52 20.27
C VAL A 270 10.35 4.70 18.81
N ILE A 271 10.54 3.59 18.10
CA ILE A 271 10.65 3.57 16.63
C ILE A 271 9.39 2.89 16.08
N VAL A 272 8.66 3.61 15.23
CA VAL A 272 7.51 3.03 14.52
C VAL A 272 7.97 2.40 13.21
N VAL A 273 7.41 1.25 12.85
CA VAL A 273 7.80 0.45 11.69
C VAL A 273 6.55 0.10 10.90
N GLY A 274 6.66 0.14 9.58
CA GLY A 274 5.56 -0.27 8.73
C GLY A 274 5.95 -0.56 7.29
N GLY A 275 5.17 -1.43 6.65
CA GLY A 275 5.27 -1.76 5.23
C GLY A 275 4.09 -1.18 4.47
N SER A 276 4.31 -0.68 3.26
CA SER A 276 3.21 -0.24 2.39
C SER A 276 2.26 0.79 3.01
N TYR A 277 0.96 0.51 3.19
CA TYR A 277 0.05 1.41 3.92
C TYR A 277 0.49 1.62 5.36
N SER A 278 0.88 0.57 6.08
CA SER A 278 1.52 0.69 7.39
C SER A 278 2.80 1.53 7.35
N GLY A 279 3.55 1.48 6.24
CA GLY A 279 4.69 2.36 6.00
C GLY A 279 4.30 3.83 5.87
N MET A 280 3.16 4.14 5.22
CA MET A 280 2.58 5.49 5.17
C MET A 280 2.17 5.93 6.58
N LEU A 281 1.47 5.08 7.32
CA LEU A 281 1.10 5.32 8.72
C LEU A 281 2.33 5.61 9.59
N ALA A 282 3.41 4.84 9.47
CA ALA A 282 4.65 5.05 10.21
C ALA A 282 5.30 6.40 9.90
N ALA A 283 5.36 6.78 8.61
CA ALA A 283 5.89 8.07 8.19
C ALA A 283 5.04 9.23 8.73
N TRP A 284 3.72 9.14 8.58
CA TRP A 284 2.77 10.15 9.03
C TRP A 284 2.72 10.26 10.55
N PHE A 285 2.80 9.13 11.27
CA PHE A 285 2.90 9.09 12.72
C PHE A 285 4.12 9.86 13.21
N ARG A 286 5.30 9.65 12.59
CA ARG A 286 6.51 10.41 12.96
C ARG A 286 6.37 11.92 12.67
N LEU A 287 5.67 12.30 11.60
CA LEU A 287 5.44 13.71 11.29
C LEU A 287 4.46 14.39 12.27
N LYS A 288 3.41 13.68 12.70
CA LYS A 288 2.35 14.23 13.56
C LYS A 288 2.65 14.10 15.05
N TYR A 289 3.28 13.00 15.46
CA TYR A 289 3.59 12.66 16.85
C TYR A 289 5.10 12.50 17.09
N PRO A 290 5.95 13.50 16.74
CA PRO A 290 7.39 13.39 16.92
C PRO A 290 7.84 13.35 18.40
N HIS A 291 6.93 13.68 19.32
CA HIS A 291 7.12 13.59 20.76
C HIS A 291 6.86 12.18 21.32
N ILE A 292 6.15 11.32 20.57
CA ILE A 292 5.87 9.92 20.94
C ILE A 292 6.89 8.98 20.31
N ALA A 293 7.03 9.03 18.98
CA ALA A 293 7.96 8.20 18.23
C ALA A 293 9.17 9.02 17.80
N MET A 294 10.37 8.64 18.21
CA MET A 294 11.61 9.36 17.89
C MET A 294 12.09 9.15 16.45
N GLY A 295 11.59 8.12 15.78
CA GLY A 295 11.89 7.82 14.37
C GLY A 295 10.93 6.81 13.77
N ALA A 296 10.99 6.68 12.43
CA ALA A 296 10.15 5.78 11.66
C ALA A 296 10.94 5.00 10.60
N VAL A 297 10.56 3.75 10.39
CA VAL A 297 10.98 2.93 9.25
C VAL A 297 9.76 2.71 8.36
N ALA A 298 9.68 3.49 7.29
CA ALA A 298 8.61 3.46 6.31
C ALA A 298 9.08 2.65 5.10
N SER A 299 8.95 1.34 5.20
CA SER A 299 9.28 0.44 4.11
C SER A 299 8.20 0.54 3.05
N SER A 300 8.62 0.79 1.82
CA SER A 300 7.75 0.65 0.66
C SER A 300 6.52 1.56 0.68
N ALA A 301 6.62 2.71 1.35
CA ALA A 301 5.48 3.58 1.63
C ALA A 301 5.17 4.49 0.43
N PRO A 302 4.04 4.32 -0.27
CA PRO A 302 3.68 5.09 -1.46
C PRO A 302 3.09 6.46 -1.11
N ILE A 303 3.77 7.23 -0.27
CA ILE A 303 3.33 8.55 0.20
C ILE A 303 3.21 9.61 -0.91
N LEU A 304 3.53 9.28 -2.16
CA LEU A 304 3.47 10.16 -3.32
C LEU A 304 2.31 9.85 -4.28
N TYR A 305 1.56 8.77 -4.06
CA TYR A 305 0.49 8.30 -4.96
C TYR A 305 -0.85 9.02 -4.74
N PHE A 306 -0.79 10.33 -4.54
CA PHE A 306 -1.97 11.17 -4.31
C PHE A 306 -2.00 12.31 -5.33
N GLU A 307 -3.21 12.66 -5.77
CA GLU A 307 -3.43 13.70 -6.79
C GLU A 307 -2.60 13.44 -8.07
N ASP A 308 -1.91 14.44 -8.59
CA ASP A 308 -1.06 14.39 -9.78
C ASP A 308 0.44 14.39 -9.45
N LEU A 309 0.81 14.07 -8.19
CA LEU A 309 2.20 14.08 -7.73
C LEU A 309 3.10 13.05 -8.44
N VAL A 310 2.50 11.97 -8.92
CA VAL A 310 3.11 10.98 -9.80
C VAL A 310 2.17 10.66 -10.96
N PRO A 311 2.68 10.24 -12.12
CA PRO A 311 1.83 9.78 -13.22
C PRO A 311 0.90 8.66 -12.76
N GLN A 312 -0.37 8.71 -13.18
CA GLN A 312 -1.40 7.73 -12.78
C GLN A 312 -1.07 6.31 -13.24
N ASP A 313 -0.27 6.18 -14.30
CA ASP A 313 0.20 4.91 -14.86
C ASP A 313 1.58 4.49 -14.33
N SER A 314 2.17 5.22 -13.39
CA SER A 314 3.48 4.92 -12.82
C SER A 314 3.55 3.50 -12.25
N TYR A 315 2.50 3.06 -11.56
CA TYR A 315 2.39 1.70 -11.04
C TYR A 315 2.42 0.65 -12.17
N PRO A 316 1.44 0.60 -13.09
CA PRO A 316 1.40 -0.42 -14.14
C PRO A 316 2.58 -0.34 -15.12
N VAL A 317 3.19 0.83 -15.33
CA VAL A 317 4.43 0.97 -16.11
C VAL A 317 5.57 0.18 -15.45
N VAL A 318 5.74 0.30 -14.13
CA VAL A 318 6.78 -0.47 -13.43
C VAL A 318 6.44 -1.96 -13.41
N VAL A 319 5.16 -2.33 -13.20
CA VAL A 319 4.73 -3.74 -13.34
C VAL A 319 5.15 -4.27 -14.72
N THR A 320 4.85 -3.52 -15.77
CA THR A 320 5.18 -3.90 -17.16
C THR A 320 6.69 -4.08 -17.36
N LYS A 321 7.52 -3.21 -16.77
CA LYS A 321 8.98 -3.33 -16.81
C LYS A 321 9.48 -4.60 -16.12
N ASP A 322 8.90 -4.96 -14.97
CA ASP A 322 9.24 -6.19 -14.26
C ASP A 322 8.74 -7.44 -14.99
N PHE A 323 7.58 -7.33 -15.64
CA PHE A 323 6.96 -8.34 -16.49
C PHE A 323 7.51 -8.40 -17.91
N GLN A 324 8.64 -7.76 -18.23
CA GLN A 324 9.44 -8.11 -19.42
C GLN A 324 10.06 -9.53 -19.33
N ILE A 325 9.28 -10.47 -18.80
CA ILE A 325 9.31 -11.91 -19.00
C ILE A 325 9.52 -12.21 -20.47
N ASP A 326 8.89 -11.52 -21.42
CA ASP A 326 9.10 -11.79 -22.84
C ASP A 326 10.58 -11.68 -23.24
N ARG A 327 11.30 -10.71 -22.68
CA ARG A 327 12.73 -10.53 -22.94
C ARG A 327 13.61 -11.54 -22.20
N VAL A 328 13.16 -12.07 -21.06
CA VAL A 328 13.85 -13.14 -20.32
C VAL A 328 13.54 -14.48 -20.96
N ALA A 329 12.27 -14.82 -21.15
CA ALA A 329 11.74 -16.00 -21.84
C ALA A 329 12.26 -16.14 -23.29
N ALA A 330 12.48 -15.03 -24.02
CA ALA A 330 13.10 -15.06 -25.34
C ALA A 330 14.60 -15.37 -25.33
N LYS A 331 15.27 -15.34 -24.16
CA LYS A 331 16.65 -15.82 -24.05
C LYS A 331 16.68 -17.35 -24.08
N PRO A 332 17.76 -17.96 -24.61
CA PRO A 332 18.00 -19.39 -24.41
C PRO A 332 17.94 -19.72 -22.91
N ASN A 333 17.12 -20.70 -22.53
CA ASN A 333 16.85 -21.13 -21.14
C ASN A 333 16.10 -20.12 -20.24
N GLY A 334 15.60 -19.01 -20.78
CA GLY A 334 14.91 -17.98 -20.03
C GLY A 334 13.67 -18.44 -19.25
N LEU A 335 12.88 -19.33 -19.85
CA LEU A 335 11.72 -19.95 -19.19
C LEU A 335 12.13 -20.82 -18.00
N SER A 336 13.25 -21.54 -18.10
CA SER A 336 13.79 -22.33 -16.99
C SER A 336 14.33 -21.43 -15.85
N GLU A 337 14.94 -20.29 -16.18
CA GLU A 337 15.33 -19.29 -15.17
C GLU A 337 14.11 -18.71 -14.45
N LEU A 338 13.02 -18.42 -15.18
CA LEU A 338 11.76 -17.94 -14.60
C LEU A 338 11.12 -19.00 -13.71
N SER A 339 11.04 -20.26 -14.15
CA SER A 339 10.50 -21.36 -13.34
C SER A 339 11.27 -21.54 -12.02
N LYS A 340 12.61 -21.47 -12.06
CA LYS A 340 13.46 -21.52 -10.87
C LYS A 340 13.26 -20.32 -9.95
N LYS A 341 13.18 -19.11 -10.52
CA LYS A 341 13.09 -17.85 -9.77
C LYS A 341 11.77 -17.67 -9.04
N PHE A 342 10.66 -18.06 -9.67
CA PHE A 342 9.32 -17.98 -9.05
C PHE A 342 8.97 -19.21 -8.21
N LYS A 343 9.87 -20.21 -8.10
CA LYS A 343 9.63 -21.50 -7.43
C LYS A 343 8.31 -22.15 -7.89
N LEU A 344 7.98 -21.97 -9.17
CA LEU A 344 6.79 -22.53 -9.79
C LEU A 344 7.11 -23.97 -10.12
N CYS A 345 6.82 -24.88 -9.18
CA CYS A 345 7.05 -26.31 -9.32
C CYS A 345 6.39 -26.82 -10.61
N ARG A 346 7.16 -26.93 -11.70
CA ARG A 346 6.77 -27.57 -12.98
C ARG A 346 5.56 -26.97 -13.72
N GLY A 347 5.00 -25.83 -13.30
CA GLY A 347 3.83 -25.21 -13.97
C GLY A 347 4.16 -24.56 -15.31
N ILE A 348 5.22 -23.75 -15.37
CA ILE A 348 5.67 -23.09 -16.63
C ILE A 348 6.40 -24.07 -17.56
N ASP A 349 7.22 -24.95 -16.98
CA ASP A 349 8.04 -25.93 -17.70
C ASP A 349 7.25 -27.19 -18.10
N GLY A 350 6.06 -27.41 -17.51
CA GLY A 350 5.18 -28.55 -17.80
C GLY A 350 4.05 -28.26 -18.80
N GLY A 351 3.96 -27.02 -19.30
CA GLY A 351 3.00 -26.66 -20.35
C GLY A 351 3.27 -27.44 -21.64
N ALA A 352 2.22 -28.00 -22.24
CA ALA A 352 2.33 -28.77 -23.49
C ALA A 352 2.99 -27.92 -24.60
N ASN A 353 3.76 -28.56 -25.49
CA ASN A 353 4.44 -27.86 -26.57
C ASN A 353 3.42 -27.08 -27.44
N GLY A 354 3.59 -25.77 -27.56
CA GLY A 354 2.63 -24.87 -28.22
C GLY A 354 1.67 -24.09 -27.30
N THR A 355 1.72 -24.27 -25.96
CA THR A 355 1.00 -23.37 -25.03
C THR A 355 1.62 -21.98 -25.04
N ASP A 356 0.76 -20.97 -25.17
CA ASP A 356 1.11 -19.55 -25.14
C ASP A 356 1.56 -19.10 -23.74
N ILE A 357 2.14 -17.90 -23.66
CA ILE A 357 2.70 -17.37 -22.42
C ILE A 357 1.64 -17.27 -21.31
N LEU A 358 0.40 -16.92 -21.66
CA LEU A 358 -0.72 -16.82 -20.72
C LEU A 358 -1.13 -18.19 -20.18
N GLY A 359 -1.19 -19.23 -21.03
CA GLY A 359 -1.46 -20.60 -20.59
C GLY A 359 -0.39 -21.16 -19.66
N ARG A 360 0.87 -20.77 -19.84
CA ARG A 360 1.98 -21.14 -18.95
C ARG A 360 1.96 -20.38 -17.62
N ILE A 361 1.60 -19.09 -17.63
CA ILE A 361 1.38 -18.29 -16.41
C ILE A 361 0.23 -18.88 -15.60
N PHE A 362 -0.88 -19.21 -16.24
CA PHE A 362 -2.02 -19.89 -15.61
C PHE A 362 -1.60 -21.22 -14.96
N SER A 363 -0.82 -22.04 -15.68
CA SER A 363 -0.27 -23.29 -15.14
C SER A 363 0.67 -23.07 -13.94
N GLY A 364 1.38 -21.95 -13.91
CA GLY A 364 2.17 -21.49 -12.76
C GLY A 364 1.30 -21.15 -11.54
N ILE A 365 0.21 -20.40 -11.73
CA ILE A 365 -0.74 -20.05 -10.66
C ILE A 365 -1.36 -21.32 -10.07
N VAL A 366 -1.76 -22.27 -10.93
CA VAL A 366 -2.30 -23.58 -10.53
C VAL A 366 -1.31 -24.35 -9.66
N ALA A 367 -0.04 -24.40 -10.09
CA ALA A 367 1.02 -25.10 -9.39
C ALA A 367 1.39 -24.44 -8.05
N TYR A 368 1.30 -23.11 -7.93
CA TYR A 368 1.60 -22.36 -6.71
C TYR A 368 0.55 -22.61 -5.61
N HIS A 369 -0.74 -22.66 -5.98
CA HIS A 369 -1.82 -22.89 -5.01
C HIS A 369 -2.06 -24.37 -4.69
N GLY A 370 -1.58 -25.30 -5.52
CA GLY A 370 -1.61 -26.74 -5.22
C GLY A 370 -3.01 -27.37 -5.16
N GLU A 371 -4.06 -26.61 -5.46
CA GLU A 371 -5.43 -27.11 -5.55
C GLU A 371 -5.77 -27.33 -7.01
N ASN A 372 -6.09 -28.56 -7.41
CA ASN A 372 -6.39 -28.93 -8.80
C ASN A 372 -7.79 -28.42 -9.23
N ARG A 373 -8.07 -27.12 -9.01
CA ARG A 373 -9.33 -26.46 -9.36
C ARG A 373 -9.34 -26.12 -10.84
N LYS A 374 -10.49 -26.31 -11.49
CA LYS A 374 -10.70 -25.97 -12.91
C LYS A 374 -10.78 -24.46 -13.16
N CYS A 375 -11.08 -23.68 -12.13
CA CYS A 375 -11.20 -22.23 -12.15
C CYS A 375 -10.72 -21.67 -10.80
N TYR A 376 -10.04 -20.53 -10.82
CA TYR A 376 -9.72 -19.76 -9.62
C TYR A 376 -10.53 -18.48 -9.69
N ASP A 377 -11.37 -18.26 -8.69
CA ASP A 377 -12.00 -16.95 -8.52
C ASP A 377 -10.93 -15.97 -8.04
N PHE A 378 -10.84 -14.79 -8.67
CA PHE A 378 -9.90 -13.79 -8.18
C PHE A 378 -10.23 -13.30 -6.77
N GLY A 379 -11.49 -13.43 -6.34
CA GLY A 379 -11.93 -13.20 -4.96
C GLY A 379 -11.31 -14.18 -3.96
N ASP A 380 -11.00 -15.41 -4.35
CA ASP A 380 -10.38 -16.43 -3.48
C ASP A 380 -8.92 -16.09 -3.11
N PHE A 381 -8.27 -15.17 -3.84
CA PHE A 381 -6.90 -14.75 -3.54
C PHE A 381 -6.81 -13.78 -2.34
N PHE A 382 -7.95 -13.36 -1.77
CA PHE A 382 -8.00 -12.28 -0.78
C PHE A 382 -9.02 -12.55 0.32
N SER A 383 -8.71 -12.16 1.55
CA SER A 383 -9.72 -12.10 2.61
C SER A 383 -10.76 -11.03 2.25
N SER A 384 -12.05 -11.34 2.43
CA SER A 384 -13.15 -10.38 2.26
C SER A 384 -12.97 -9.16 3.17
N GLU A 385 -12.37 -9.38 4.34
CA GLU A 385 -12.04 -8.35 5.32
C GLU A 385 -11.16 -7.23 4.78
N THR A 386 -9.99 -7.58 4.23
CA THR A 386 -9.08 -6.59 3.66
C THR A 386 -9.71 -5.89 2.46
N LEU A 387 -10.54 -6.61 1.70
CA LEU A 387 -11.21 -6.09 0.51
C LEU A 387 -12.20 -4.96 0.84
N ASP A 388 -13.14 -5.20 1.75
CA ASP A 388 -14.20 -4.24 2.02
C ASP A 388 -13.69 -3.01 2.78
N GLY A 389 -12.77 -3.23 3.74
CA GLY A 389 -12.19 -2.13 4.51
C GLY A 389 -11.31 -1.23 3.67
N TRP A 390 -10.43 -1.80 2.85
CA TRP A 390 -9.55 -1.03 1.97
C TRP A 390 -10.33 -0.26 0.90
N ASP A 391 -11.42 -0.85 0.39
CA ASP A 391 -12.27 -0.18 -0.58
C ASP A 391 -12.97 1.05 0.03
N TRP A 392 -13.43 0.96 1.29
CA TRP A 392 -13.93 2.13 2.02
C TRP A 392 -12.85 3.20 2.21
N GLN A 393 -11.65 2.84 2.69
CA GLN A 393 -10.60 3.81 2.96
C GLN A 393 -10.19 4.53 1.66
N THR A 394 -10.03 3.79 0.57
CA THR A 394 -9.71 4.41 -0.73
C THR A 394 -10.86 5.27 -1.25
N CYS A 395 -12.12 4.86 -1.07
CA CYS A 395 -13.28 5.67 -1.43
C CYS A 395 -13.52 6.91 -0.55
N SER A 396 -12.86 7.01 0.60
CA SER A 396 -13.06 8.12 1.53
C SER A 396 -11.84 9.03 1.57
N ASP A 397 -10.82 8.65 2.33
CA ASP A 397 -9.70 9.50 2.70
C ASP A 397 -8.42 9.18 1.90
N LEU A 398 -8.22 7.93 1.45
CA LEU A 398 -7.04 7.46 0.70
C LEU A 398 -7.27 7.38 -0.81
N VAL A 399 -7.67 8.47 -1.45
CA VAL A 399 -7.89 8.49 -2.91
C VAL A 399 -6.56 8.34 -3.65
N ILE A 400 -6.32 7.16 -4.21
CA ILE A 400 -5.09 6.81 -4.95
C ILE A 400 -5.43 6.69 -6.44
N PRO A 401 -5.07 7.69 -7.28
CA PRO A 401 -5.52 7.78 -8.66
C PRO A 401 -4.62 6.96 -9.60
N ILE A 402 -4.77 5.63 -9.58
CA ILE A 402 -3.99 4.74 -10.46
C ILE A 402 -4.86 4.26 -11.62
N GLY A 403 -4.29 4.28 -12.81
CA GLY A 403 -4.91 3.77 -14.03
C GLY A 403 -3.88 3.24 -15.01
N ASN A 404 -4.33 2.44 -15.98
CA ASN A 404 -3.47 1.89 -17.01
C ASN A 404 -3.36 2.87 -18.18
N GLY A 405 -2.13 3.32 -18.45
CA GLY A 405 -1.83 4.17 -19.59
C GLY A 405 -2.03 3.43 -20.93
N PRO A 406 -2.29 4.16 -22.03
CA PRO A 406 -2.69 3.57 -23.30
C PRO A 406 -1.57 2.83 -24.06
N ASN A 407 -0.30 3.23 -23.88
CA ASN A 407 0.81 2.75 -24.71
C ASN A 407 2.01 2.21 -23.90
N ASP A 408 2.11 2.52 -22.62
CA ASP A 408 3.31 2.25 -21.81
C ASP A 408 3.14 1.09 -20.81
N THR A 409 1.99 0.41 -20.87
CA THR A 409 1.67 -0.72 -20.00
C THR A 409 1.29 -1.95 -20.81
N MET A 410 1.57 -3.15 -20.28
CA MET A 410 1.12 -4.42 -20.87
C MET A 410 -0.38 -4.68 -20.67
N PHE A 411 -1.08 -3.79 -19.95
CA PHE A 411 -2.50 -3.92 -19.65
C PHE A 411 -3.35 -3.12 -20.64
N PRO A 412 -4.62 -3.51 -20.86
CA PRO A 412 -5.56 -2.68 -21.60
C PRO A 412 -5.66 -1.29 -21.00
N ALA A 413 -5.73 -0.28 -21.87
CA ALA A 413 -5.91 1.11 -21.49
C ALA A 413 -7.15 1.26 -20.59
N SER A 414 -6.93 1.77 -19.39
CA SER A 414 -7.97 1.98 -18.37
C SER A 414 -7.53 3.14 -17.48
N PRO A 415 -7.53 4.37 -18.01
CA PRO A 415 -7.05 5.54 -17.27
C PRO A 415 -7.92 5.78 -16.04
N PHE A 416 -7.35 6.42 -15.02
CA PHE A 416 -8.12 6.79 -13.83
C PHE A 416 -9.05 7.97 -14.18
N VAL A 417 -10.36 7.74 -14.10
CA VAL A 417 -11.38 8.77 -14.31
C VAL A 417 -12.05 9.10 -12.98
N TYR A 418 -11.76 10.28 -12.44
CA TYR A 418 -12.27 10.68 -11.12
C TYR A 418 -13.80 10.65 -11.03
N LYS A 419 -14.52 11.00 -12.11
CA LYS A 419 -15.98 10.95 -12.14
C LYS A 419 -16.51 9.54 -11.92
N GLU A 420 -15.98 8.55 -12.63
CA GLU A 420 -16.37 7.15 -12.50
C GLU A 420 -16.01 6.61 -11.10
N TYR A 421 -14.82 6.98 -10.62
CA TYR A 421 -14.37 6.64 -9.27
C TYR A 421 -15.31 7.18 -8.19
N ARG A 422 -15.67 8.46 -8.28
CA ARG A 422 -16.61 9.13 -7.38
C ARG A 422 -17.99 8.48 -7.45
N ASP A 423 -18.53 8.26 -8.65
CA ASP A 423 -19.85 7.68 -8.84
C ASP A 423 -19.92 6.26 -8.25
N TYR A 424 -18.84 5.46 -8.39
CA TYR A 424 -18.69 4.19 -7.68
C TYR A 424 -18.74 4.35 -6.16
N CYS A 425 -17.93 5.23 -5.58
CA CYS A 425 -17.86 5.41 -4.13
C CYS A 425 -19.17 5.93 -3.52
N VAL A 426 -19.85 6.84 -4.23
CA VAL A 426 -21.18 7.31 -3.84
C VAL A 426 -22.20 6.17 -3.94
N SER A 427 -22.17 5.36 -5.00
CA SER A 427 -23.10 4.24 -5.15
C SER A 427 -22.92 3.14 -4.09
N LYS A 428 -21.67 2.84 -3.72
CA LYS A 428 -21.36 1.74 -2.81
C LYS A 428 -21.46 2.14 -1.34
N PHE A 429 -20.96 3.32 -0.99
CA PHE A 429 -20.81 3.73 0.41
C PHE A 429 -21.57 5.02 0.76
N GLY A 430 -22.19 5.70 -0.21
CA GLY A 430 -22.85 6.97 0.02
C GLY A 430 -21.90 8.11 0.36
N VAL A 431 -20.60 7.98 0.03
CA VAL A 431 -19.56 8.96 0.37
C VAL A 431 -18.96 9.58 -0.88
N GLU A 432 -18.73 10.88 -0.83
CA GLU A 432 -17.91 11.56 -1.83
C GLU A 432 -16.42 11.47 -1.43
N PRO A 433 -15.54 10.92 -2.30
CA PRO A 433 -14.13 10.84 -2.02
C PRO A 433 -13.49 12.22 -1.79
N ARG A 434 -12.50 12.28 -0.90
CA ARG A 434 -11.79 13.53 -0.57
C ARG A 434 -10.35 13.49 -1.09
N PRO A 435 -10.11 13.75 -2.40
CA PRO A 435 -8.78 13.58 -3.01
C PRO A 435 -7.68 14.44 -2.38
N HIS A 436 -8.04 15.62 -1.86
CA HIS A 436 -7.11 16.57 -1.26
C HIS A 436 -6.89 16.38 0.25
N TRP A 437 -7.54 15.39 0.86
CA TRP A 437 -7.49 15.25 2.31
C TRP A 437 -6.13 14.75 2.81
N MET A 438 -5.53 13.75 2.16
CA MET A 438 -4.19 13.27 2.53
C MET A 438 -3.10 14.33 2.31
N THR A 439 -3.20 15.06 1.21
CA THR A 439 -2.27 16.14 0.87
C THR A 439 -2.36 17.32 1.82
N THR A 440 -3.57 17.65 2.28
CA THR A 440 -3.80 18.68 3.28
C THR A 440 -3.38 18.22 4.68
N ASN A 441 -3.85 17.05 5.12
CA ASN A 441 -3.65 16.61 6.50
C ASN A 441 -2.20 16.18 6.79
N PHE A 442 -1.57 15.46 5.85
CA PHE A 442 -0.21 14.92 6.05
C PHE A 442 0.87 15.67 5.26
N GLY A 443 0.51 16.77 4.59
CA GLY A 443 1.45 17.63 3.89
C GLY A 443 2.03 17.02 2.61
N VAL A 444 1.30 16.09 1.98
CA VAL A 444 1.78 15.30 0.84
C VAL A 444 2.00 16.15 -0.43
N HIS A 445 1.18 17.18 -0.70
CA HIS A 445 1.35 18.05 -1.90
C HIS A 445 2.71 18.76 -1.96
N HIS A 446 3.30 19.07 -0.80
CA HIS A 446 4.62 19.67 -0.70
C HIS A 446 5.56 18.84 0.15
N ILE A 447 5.47 17.52 0.02
CA ILE A 447 6.16 16.58 0.89
C ILE A 447 7.66 16.87 0.98
N LYS A 448 8.32 17.29 -0.12
CA LYS A 448 9.74 17.69 -0.09
C LYS A 448 10.03 18.82 0.90
N ARG A 449 9.20 19.87 0.86
CA ARG A 449 9.33 21.04 1.73
C ARG A 449 8.95 20.70 3.16
N VAL A 450 7.91 19.89 3.35
CA VAL A 450 7.46 19.40 4.67
C VAL A 450 8.56 18.55 5.30
N LEU A 451 9.07 17.57 4.56
CA LEU A 451 10.17 16.71 4.96
C LEU A 451 11.45 17.50 5.23
N HIS A 452 11.78 18.51 4.42
CA HIS A 452 12.93 19.37 4.67
C HIS A 452 12.79 20.22 5.95
N LYS A 453 11.61 20.80 6.20
CA LYS A 453 11.37 21.72 7.32
C LYS A 453 11.08 21.00 8.65
N PHE A 454 10.27 19.95 8.59
CA PHE A 454 9.69 19.26 9.75
C PHE A 454 10.06 17.77 9.81
N GLY A 455 10.39 17.17 8.67
CA GLY A 455 10.83 15.78 8.60
C GLY A 455 12.15 15.55 9.31
N SER A 456 12.17 14.56 10.19
CA SER A 456 13.38 14.10 10.86
C SER A 456 13.23 12.65 11.30
N ASN A 457 14.33 11.90 11.21
CA ASN A 457 14.42 10.51 11.64
C ASN A 457 13.38 9.59 10.95
N ILE A 458 13.23 9.71 9.63
CA ILE A 458 12.41 8.79 8.84
C ILE A 458 13.32 8.11 7.83
N ILE A 459 13.26 6.78 7.77
CA ILE A 459 13.88 5.99 6.71
C ILE A 459 12.78 5.58 5.74
N PHE A 460 12.95 6.01 4.48
CA PHE A 460 12.18 5.48 3.36
C PHE A 460 13.04 4.45 2.62
N SER A 461 12.60 3.20 2.61
CA SER A 461 13.22 2.09 1.86
C SER A 461 12.29 1.64 0.75
N ASN A 462 12.83 1.35 -0.43
CA ASN A 462 12.05 1.01 -1.62
C ASN A 462 12.84 0.09 -2.55
N GLY A 463 12.21 -0.95 -3.10
CA GLY A 463 12.81 -1.81 -4.14
C GLY A 463 12.77 -1.15 -5.52
N LEU A 464 13.73 -1.44 -6.41
CA LEU A 464 13.69 -0.93 -7.80
C LEU A 464 12.78 -1.73 -8.75
N ARG A 465 12.46 -2.99 -8.42
CA ARG A 465 11.63 -3.91 -9.21
C ARG A 465 10.22 -4.00 -8.67
N ASP A 466 9.67 -2.84 -8.41
CA ASP A 466 8.60 -2.79 -7.45
C ASP A 466 7.61 -1.71 -7.82
N PRO A 467 6.41 -2.09 -8.26
CA PRO A 467 5.50 -1.18 -8.94
C PRO A 467 4.91 -0.14 -8.01
N TYR A 468 4.75 -0.48 -6.73
CA TYR A 468 4.47 0.49 -5.67
C TYR A 468 5.71 0.90 -4.90
N ARG A 469 6.83 0.24 -5.17
CA ARG A 469 7.90 0.04 -4.20
C ARG A 469 7.49 -0.82 -2.98
N SER A 470 6.39 -1.64 -3.02
CA SER A 470 5.70 -2.55 -2.07
C SER A 470 6.19 -4.00 -1.77
N HIS A 471 7.40 -4.44 -2.11
CA HIS A 471 7.86 -5.79 -1.73
C HIS A 471 8.41 -5.89 -0.31
N CYS A 472 8.53 -4.77 0.42
CA CYS A 472 8.85 -4.70 1.84
C CYS A 472 10.02 -5.63 2.28
N LEU A 473 10.94 -5.94 1.36
CA LEU A 473 11.89 -7.03 1.57
C LEU A 473 12.84 -6.74 2.72
N ASP A 474 13.08 -5.48 3.03
CA ASP A 474 13.91 -5.09 4.16
C ASP A 474 13.25 -5.37 5.50
N ILE A 475 11.91 -5.45 5.56
CA ILE A 475 11.17 -5.75 6.79
C ILE A 475 10.76 -7.21 6.98
N VAL A 476 10.87 -8.06 5.94
CA VAL A 476 10.67 -9.52 6.08
C VAL A 476 11.86 -10.20 6.78
N PRO A 477 11.70 -11.44 7.29
CA PRO A 477 12.79 -12.17 7.97
C PRO A 477 13.99 -12.39 7.06
N ALA A 478 15.19 -12.19 7.61
CA ALA A 478 16.42 -12.42 6.88
C ALA A 478 16.57 -13.88 6.47
N ARG A 479 16.99 -14.10 5.22
CA ARG A 479 17.26 -15.42 4.66
C ARG A 479 18.73 -15.53 4.24
N SER A 480 19.24 -16.76 4.21
CA SER A 480 20.61 -17.03 3.76
C SER A 480 20.82 -16.74 2.26
N ASP A 481 19.74 -16.77 1.47
CA ASP A 481 19.72 -16.49 0.04
C ASP A 481 19.37 -15.03 -0.30
N ASP A 482 19.29 -14.14 0.71
CA ASP A 482 19.02 -12.72 0.47
C ASP A 482 20.14 -12.07 -0.35
N PRO A 483 19.81 -11.23 -1.36
CA PRO A 483 20.80 -10.59 -2.19
C PRO A 483 21.62 -9.57 -1.39
N GLU A 484 22.89 -9.38 -1.76
CA GLU A 484 23.83 -8.55 -1.01
C GLU A 484 23.34 -7.10 -0.82
N TRP A 485 22.67 -6.53 -1.83
CA TRP A 485 22.10 -5.18 -1.73
C TRP A 485 21.07 -5.07 -0.59
N LEU A 486 20.25 -6.10 -0.37
CA LEU A 486 19.22 -6.13 0.67
C LEU A 486 19.85 -6.23 2.05
N ILE A 487 20.88 -7.07 2.18
CA ILE A 487 21.68 -7.20 3.40
C ILE A 487 22.33 -5.85 3.74
N ASN A 488 22.92 -5.17 2.75
CA ASN A 488 23.55 -3.87 2.94
C ASN A 488 22.53 -2.76 3.29
N GLN A 489 21.34 -2.80 2.69
CA GLN A 489 20.22 -1.92 3.05
C GLN A 489 19.82 -2.08 4.52
N ARG A 490 19.57 -3.32 4.99
CA ARG A 490 19.25 -3.59 6.41
C ARG A 490 20.38 -3.14 7.34
N LYS A 491 21.65 -3.39 6.99
CA LYS A 491 22.80 -2.90 7.77
C LYS A 491 22.82 -1.37 7.86
N LYS A 492 22.50 -0.66 6.77
CA LYS A 492 22.43 0.80 6.73
C LYS A 492 21.31 1.32 7.63
N GLN A 493 20.12 0.69 7.60
CA GLN A 493 19.01 1.03 8.49
C GLN A 493 19.40 0.92 9.97
N VAL A 494 20.04 -0.19 10.35
CA VAL A 494 20.54 -0.40 11.71
C VAL A 494 21.58 0.64 12.12
N LYS A 495 22.50 1.00 11.21
CA LYS A 495 23.51 2.04 11.47
C LYS A 495 22.86 3.39 11.77
N ILE A 496 21.82 3.75 11.02
CA ILE A 496 21.07 4.99 11.21
C ILE A 496 20.35 4.98 12.56
N MET A 497 19.63 3.91 12.88
CA MET A 497 18.95 3.78 14.19
C MET A 497 19.93 3.86 15.37
N LYS A 498 21.13 3.27 15.25
CA LYS A 498 22.18 3.40 16.27
C LYS A 498 22.56 4.86 16.52
N GLN A 499 22.66 5.67 15.47
CA GLN A 499 22.97 7.10 15.59
C GLN A 499 21.82 7.85 16.28
N TRP A 500 20.58 7.54 15.93
CA TRP A 500 19.40 8.11 16.58
C TRP A 500 19.37 7.79 18.08
N PHE A 501 19.51 6.51 18.45
CA PHE A 501 19.54 6.11 19.86
C PHE A 501 20.70 6.74 20.63
N HIS A 502 21.90 6.77 20.03
CA HIS A 502 23.05 7.43 20.66
C HIS A 502 22.73 8.89 20.98
N LYS A 503 22.20 9.64 20.02
CA LYS A 503 21.78 11.03 20.23
C LYS A 503 20.71 11.14 21.31
N TYR A 504 19.67 10.31 21.25
CA TYR A 504 18.58 10.31 22.23
C TYR A 504 19.08 10.10 23.66
N TYR A 505 19.93 9.10 23.90
CA TYR A 505 20.45 8.83 25.25
C TYR A 505 21.46 9.88 25.73
N VAL A 506 22.17 10.55 24.82
CA VAL A 506 23.00 11.72 25.16
C VAL A 506 22.13 12.87 25.61
N ASP A 507 21.03 13.14 24.89
CA ASP A 507 20.11 14.23 25.21
C ASP A 507 19.33 13.91 26.49
N LEU A 508 18.85 12.67 26.69
CA LEU A 508 18.14 12.24 27.89
C LEU A 508 18.96 12.53 29.16
N ARG A 509 20.23 12.13 29.20
CA ARG A 509 21.15 12.38 30.33
C ARG A 509 21.43 13.85 30.62
N LYS A 510 21.12 14.77 29.69
CA LYS A 510 21.28 16.21 29.90
C LYS A 510 20.04 16.85 30.52
N PHE A 511 18.87 16.25 30.31
CA PHE A 511 17.57 16.80 30.71
C PHE A 511 16.90 16.02 31.86
N THR A 512 17.47 14.90 32.27
CA THR A 512 17.13 14.12 33.47
C THR A 512 18.30 14.15 34.44
#